data_AF-A0A9W8V396-F1
#
_entry.id   AF-A0A9W8V396-F1
#
_cell.length_a   1.000
_cell.length_b   1.000
_cell.length_c   1.000
_cell.angle_alpha   90.00
_cell.angle_beta   90.00
_cell.angle_gamma   90.00
#
_symmetry.space_group_name_H-M   'P 1'
#
loop_
_entity.id
_entity.type
_entity.pdbx_description
1 polymer ?
#
loop_
_entity_poly.entity_id
_entity_poly.type
_entity_poly.pdbx_seq_one_letter_code
_entity_poly.pdbx_strand_id
1 'polypeptide(L)' 'MPTVTKIVRDDHTKWRCKHCKHINDMAVTHCTRCNRKRGIGAQAINQENSVIGELQITNTIGDEYWEYADWIEVIYEE' A
#
# COMPACT_ATOMS: atom_id res chain seq x y z
N MET A 1 11.79 8.93 -7.95
CA MET A 1 12.19 8.73 -6.53
C MET A 1 10.96 8.29 -5.78
N PRO A 2 11.01 7.20 -4.99
CA PRO A 2 9.86 6.81 -4.21
C PRO A 2 9.50 7.93 -3.23
N THR A 3 8.20 8.22 -3.12
CA THR A 3 7.70 9.34 -2.30
C THR A 3 6.89 8.78 -1.14
N VAL A 4 7.32 9.09 0.08
CA VAL A 4 6.57 8.79 1.30
C VAL A 4 5.59 9.92 1.58
N THR A 5 4.30 9.61 1.65
CA THR A 5 3.26 10.61 1.85
C THR A 5 2.09 10.06 2.66
N LYS A 6 1.42 10.93 3.42
CA LYS A 6 0.15 10.61 4.08
C LYS A 6 -1.06 10.66 3.14
N ILE A 7 -0.87 11.16 1.92
CA ILE A 7 -1.91 11.26 0.91
C ILE A 7 -2.02 9.89 0.23
N VAL A 8 -3.18 9.25 0.37
CA VAL A 8 -3.48 8.01 -0.35
C VAL A 8 -3.69 8.36 -1.83
N ARG A 9 -3.00 7.68 -2.75
CA ARG A 9 -3.20 7.86 -4.20
C ARG A 9 -4.57 7.35 -4.61
N ASP A 10 -5.15 7.95 -5.64
CA ASP A 10 -6.47 7.56 -6.16
C ASP A 10 -6.51 6.11 -6.66
N ASP A 11 -5.39 5.58 -7.15
CA ASP A 11 -5.27 4.20 -7.61
C ASP A 11 -5.01 3.19 -6.49
N HIS A 12 -4.74 3.62 -5.25
CA HIS A 12 -4.57 2.74 -4.09
C HIS A 12 -5.92 2.34 -3.49
N THR A 13 -6.50 1.26 -4.03
CA THR A 13 -7.86 0.80 -3.68
C THR A 13 -7.89 -0.40 -2.75
N LYS A 14 -6.78 -1.14 -2.63
CA LYS A 14 -6.69 -2.34 -1.79
C LYS A 14 -5.35 -2.37 -1.04
N TRP A 15 -5.27 -3.15 0.04
CA TRP A 15 -4.00 -3.43 0.72
C TRP A 15 -3.81 -4.91 1.00
N ARG A 16 -2.57 -5.37 0.83
CA ARG A 16 -2.17 -6.73 1.18
C ARG A 16 -1.67 -6.78 2.62
N CYS A 17 -2.29 -7.62 3.44
CA CYS A 17 -1.87 -7.82 4.82
C CYS A 17 -0.45 -8.40 4.88
N LYS A 18 0.45 -7.74 5.61
CA LYS A 18 1.83 -8.23 5.77
C LYS A 18 1.93 -9.62 6.39
N HIS A 19 1.00 -9.96 7.27
CA HIS A 19 1.01 -11.18 8.07
C HIS A 19 0.45 -12.41 7.34
N CYS A 20 -0.75 -12.29 6.75
CA CYS A 20 -1.43 -13.43 6.13
C CYS A 20 -1.60 -13.31 4.61
N LYS A 21 -1.07 -12.24 4.01
CA LYS A 21 -1.09 -11.94 2.57
C LYS A 21 -2.49 -11.80 1.95
N HIS A 22 -3.55 -11.81 2.77
CA HIS A 22 -4.90 -11.53 2.30
C HIS A 22 -5.01 -10.09 1.81
N ILE A 23 -5.66 -9.90 0.67
CA ILE A 23 -5.95 -8.59 0.08
C ILE A 23 -7.27 -8.11 0.67
N ASN A 24 -7.26 -6.90 1.20
CA ASN A 24 -8.41 -6.26 1.81
C ASN A 24 -8.72 -4.97 1.05
N ASP A 25 -9.95 -4.50 1.15
CA ASP A 25 -10.33 -3.17 0.69
C ASP A 25 -9.60 -2.08 1.49
N MET A 26 -9.25 -0.95 0.87
CA MET A 26 -8.61 0.16 1.59
C MET A 26 -9.46 0.78 2.68
N ALA A 27 -10.79 0.72 2.56
CA ALA A 27 -11.73 1.20 3.57
C ALA A 27 -11.65 0.44 4.90
N VAL A 28 -11.16 -0.81 4.90
CA VAL A 28 -11.03 -1.59 6.14
C VAL A 28 -9.64 -1.46 6.75
N THR A 29 -9.58 -1.12 8.04
CA THR A 29 -8.32 -0.95 8.78
C THR A 29 -7.81 -2.25 9.41
N HIS A 30 -8.64 -3.29 9.48
CA HIS A 30 -8.29 -4.61 10.00
C HIS A 30 -8.40 -5.65 8.89
N CYS A 31 -7.48 -6.61 8.88
CA CYS A 31 -7.54 -7.67 7.90
C CYS A 31 -8.77 -8.54 8.15
N THR A 32 -9.64 -8.70 7.15
CA THR A 32 -10.88 -9.49 7.24
C THR A 32 -10.63 -10.98 7.44
N ARG A 33 -9.39 -11.45 7.21
CA ARG A 33 -8.98 -12.86 7.42
C ARG A 33 -8.32 -13.12 8.77
N CYS A 34 -7.31 -12.33 9.16
CA CYS A 34 -6.52 -12.58 10.37
C CYS A 34 -6.77 -11.57 11.50
N ASN A 35 -7.68 -10.63 11.30
CA ASN A 35 -8.08 -9.57 12.22
C ASN A 35 -6.96 -8.67 12.74
N ARG A 36 -5.77 -8.72 12.14
CA ARG A 36 -4.67 -7.81 12.49
C ARG A 36 -4.89 -6.46 11.82
N LYS A 37 -4.66 -5.38 12.58
CA LYS A 37 -4.67 -4.01 12.05
C LYS A 37 -3.66 -3.88 10.90
N ARG A 38 -4.01 -3.10 9.88
CA ARG A 38 -3.09 -2.61 8.86
C ARG A 38 -1.93 -1.87 9.55
N GLY A 39 -0.73 -2.06 9.04
CA GLY A 39 0.46 -1.49 9.63
C GLY A 39 1.67 -1.67 8.74
N ILE A 40 2.79 -1.10 9.18
CA ILE A 40 4.06 -1.02 8.44
C ILE A 40 4.39 -2.35 7.74
N GLY A 41 4.64 -2.33 6.44
CA GLY A 41 4.86 -3.50 5.59
C GLY A 41 3.61 -4.04 4.88
N ALA A 42 2.45 -3.40 5.07
CA ALA A 42 1.28 -3.65 4.23
C ALA A 42 1.56 -3.10 2.82
N GLN A 43 1.26 -3.89 1.79
CA GLN A 43 1.50 -3.46 0.41
C GLN A 43 0.26 -2.76 -0.13
N ALA A 44 0.47 -1.62 -0.79
CA ALA A 44 -0.56 -0.88 -1.52
C ALA A 44 -0.84 -1.57 -2.85
N ILE A 45 -2.10 -1.83 -3.14
CA ILE A 45 -2.56 -2.58 -4.30
C ILE A 45 -3.59 -1.76 -5.07
N ASN A 46 -3.47 -1.74 -6.40
CA ASN A 46 -4.41 -1.04 -7.26
C ASN A 46 -5.61 -1.92 -7.69
N GLN A 47 -6.48 -1.38 -8.55
CA GLN A 47 -7.65 -2.11 -9.05
C GLN A 47 -7.26 -3.37 -9.85
N GLU A 48 -6.13 -3.34 -10.56
CA GLU A 48 -5.57 -4.42 -11.38
C GLU A 48 -4.82 -5.48 -10.56
N ASN A 49 -4.77 -5.34 -9.23
CA ASN A 49 -4.01 -6.18 -8.30
C ASN A 49 -2.48 -6.02 -8.39
N SER A 50 -2.00 -4.95 -9.01
CA SER A 50 -0.58 -4.58 -9.05
C SER A 50 -0.15 -3.95 -7.72
N VAL A 51 1.07 -4.24 -7.30
CA VAL A 51 1.70 -3.60 -6.12
C VAL A 51 2.23 -2.24 -6.56
N ILE A 52 1.76 -1.18 -5.91
CA ILE A 52 2.13 0.21 -6.23
C ILE A 52 2.88 0.91 -5.10
N GLY A 53 2.99 0.27 -3.94
CA GLY A 53 3.64 0.86 -2.78
C GLY A 53 3.61 -0.01 -1.53
N GLU A 54 4.09 0.57 -0.43
CA GLU A 54 4.16 -0.07 0.89
C GLU A 54 3.95 0.96 2.01
N LEU A 55 3.25 0.57 3.07
CA LEU A 55 3.08 1.39 4.27
C LEU A 55 4.40 1.41 5.04
N GLN A 56 5.04 2.57 5.13
CA GLN A 56 6.35 2.72 5.78
C GLN A 56 6.24 3.23 7.21
N ILE A 57 5.28 4.12 7.49
CA ILE A 57 5.19 4.78 8.80
C ILE A 57 3.75 4.80 9.27
N THR A 58 3.57 4.52 10.56
CA THR A 58 2.33 4.79 11.29
C THR A 58 2.65 5.62 12.52
N ASN A 59 1.93 6.70 12.78
CA ASN A 59 2.12 7.50 13.99
C ASN A 59 1.12 7.10 15.10
N THR A 60 1.29 7.68 16.29
CA THR A 60 0.46 7.38 17.47
C THR A 60 -0.99 7.86 17.36
N ILE A 61 -1.26 8.82 16.47
CA ILE A 61 -2.61 9.36 16.22
C ILE A 61 -3.36 8.59 15.12
N GLY A 62 -2.69 7.67 14.43
CA GLY A 62 -3.29 6.77 13.45
C GLY A 62 -3.10 7.16 11.98
N ASP A 63 -2.31 8.19 11.69
CA ASP A 63 -1.94 8.48 10.30
C ASP A 63 -1.02 7.39 9.74
N GLU A 64 -1.20 7.13 8.45
CA GLU A 64 -0.43 6.17 7.68
C GLU A 64 0.33 6.91 6.58
N TYR A 65 1.63 6.66 6.45
CA TYR A 65 2.45 7.22 5.39
C TYR A 65 2.93 6.11 4.46
N TRP A 66 2.46 6.18 3.23
CA TRP A 66 2.69 5.21 2.19
C TRP A 66 3.82 5.68 1.29
N GLU A 67 4.74 4.77 1.00
CA GLU A 67 5.72 4.94 -0.05
C GLU A 67 5.15 4.40 -1.35
N TYR A 68 5.12 5.25 -2.38
CA TYR A 68 4.77 4.82 -3.72
C TYR A 68 5.98 4.94 -4.64
N ALA A 69 6.17 3.93 -5.48
CA ALA A 69 7.19 3.92 -6.51
C ALA A 69 6.51 3.90 -7.88
N ASP A 70 6.56 5.01 -8.60
CA ASP A 70 6.28 5.02 -10.02
C ASP A 70 7.50 4.44 -10.72
N TRP A 71 7.46 3.14 -11.01
CA TRP A 71 8.45 2.54 -11.90
C TRP A 71 8.16 3.07 -13.30
N ILE A 72 8.91 4.09 -13.72
CA ILE A 72 9.03 4.41 -15.13
C ILE A 72 9.87 3.28 -15.73
N GLU A 73 9.24 2.37 -16.46
CA GLU A 73 9.97 1.50 -17.38
C GLU A 73 10.53 2.40 -18.49
N VAL A 74 11.83 2.70 -18.40
CA VAL A 74 12.56 3.31 -19.51
C VAL A 74 12.85 2.20 -20.50
N ILE A 75 12.05 2.12 -21.55
CA ILE A 75 12.32 1.24 -22.69
C ILE A 75 13.38 1.97 -23.54
N TYR A 76 14.56 1.38 -23.68
CA TYR A 76 15.53 1.84 -24.66
C TYR A 76 15.15 1.23 -26.02
N GLU A 77 14.80 2.07 -26.99
CA GLU A 77 14.77 1.65 -28.39
C GLU A 77 16.23 1.61 -28.89
N GLU A 78 16.67 0.45 -29.40
CA GLU A 78 17.99 0.28 -30.04
C GLU A 78 18.07 0.98 -31.41
#